data_AF-A0A225NBC7-F1
#
_entry.id   AF-A0A225NBC7-F1
#
_cell.length_a   1.000
_cell.length_b   1.000
_cell.length_c   1.000
_cell.angle_alpha   90.00
_cell.angle_beta   90.00
_cell.angle_gamma   90.00
#
_symmetry.space_group_name_H-M   'P 1'
#
loop_
_entity.id
_entity.type
_entity.pdbx_description
1 polymer ?
#
loop_
_entity_poly.entity_id
_entity_poly.type
_entity_poly.pdbx_seq_one_letter_code
_entity_poly.pdbx_strand_id
1 'polypeptide(L)' 'MTKDPACGNSPALPSIKDCQHAAVTLAGTLDAIELMLMEEGAGHSQWSNPALSVVHMARQHAQELADNLDRVSS' A
#
# COMPACT_ATOMS: atom_id res chain seq x y z
N MET A 1 9.65 27.41 -37.71
CA MET A 1 9.65 27.11 -36.26
C MET A 1 8.53 26.13 -35.99
N THR A 2 8.81 24.84 -36.12
CA THR A 2 7.87 23.77 -35.79
C THR A 2 7.77 23.68 -34.27
N LYS A 3 6.56 23.87 -33.77
CA LYS A 3 6.22 23.84 -32.35
C LYS A 3 6.02 22.37 -31.99
N ASP A 4 7.03 21.72 -31.43
CA ASP A 4 6.90 20.35 -30.95
C ASP A 4 5.77 20.30 -29.89
N PRO A 5 4.79 19.39 -30.01
CA PRO A 5 3.82 19.16 -28.95
C PRO A 5 4.57 18.59 -27.74
N ALA A 6 4.39 19.21 -26.58
CA ALA A 6 4.89 18.71 -25.31
C ALA A 6 4.29 17.32 -25.05
N CYS A 7 4.98 16.29 -25.52
CA CYS A 7 4.75 14.92 -25.15
C CYS A 7 5.24 14.76 -23.71
N GLY A 8 4.35 14.42 -22.78
CA GLY A 8 4.76 14.20 -21.40
C GLY A 8 3.61 14.11 -20.41
N ASN A 9 2.72 13.12 -20.58
CA ASN A 9 1.97 12.58 -19.44
C ASN A 9 2.94 11.79 -18.54
N SER A 10 4.04 12.39 -18.10
CA SER A 10 4.90 11.77 -17.10
C SER A 10 4.08 11.73 -15.81
N PRO A 11 3.71 10.55 -15.29
CA PRO A 11 2.97 10.48 -14.05
C PRO A 11 3.77 11.21 -12.98
N ALA A 12 3.14 12.20 -12.34
CA ALA A 12 3.77 13.02 -11.31
C ALA A 12 4.51 12.08 -10.33
N LEU A 13 5.76 12.42 -10.01
CA LEU A 13 6.50 11.68 -9.00
C LEU A 13 5.73 11.80 -7.67
N PRO A 14 5.54 10.68 -6.95
CA PRO A 14 4.91 10.72 -5.65
C PRO A 14 5.73 11.61 -4.71
N SER A 15 5.06 12.38 -3.86
CA SER A 15 5.72 13.18 -2.84
C SER A 15 6.05 12.32 -1.62
N ILE A 16 6.93 12.81 -0.76
CA ILE A 16 7.19 12.19 0.55
C ILE A 16 5.92 12.07 1.40
N LYS A 17 4.96 12.99 1.24
CA LYS A 17 3.67 12.93 1.94
C LYS A 17 2.81 11.77 1.45
N ASP A 18 2.88 11.46 0.17
CA ASP A 18 2.16 10.32 -0.42
C ASP A 18 2.73 9.00 0.12
N CYS A 19 4.06 8.93 0.27
CA CYS A 19 4.73 7.80 0.91
C CYS A 19 4.36 7.67 2.39
N GLN A 20 4.32 8.78 3.14
CA GLN A 20 3.88 8.78 4.54
C GLN A 20 2.44 8.30 4.67
N HIS A 21 1.55 8.72 3.77
CA HIS A 21 0.16 8.28 3.78
C HIS A 21 0.04 6.77 3.50
N ALA A 22 0.75 6.25 2.49
CA ALA A 22 0.80 4.83 2.18
C ALA A 22 1.34 3.99 3.36
N ALA A 23 2.37 4.48 4.05
CA ALA A 23 2.92 3.83 5.25
C ALA A 23 1.91 3.76 6.40
N VAL A 24 1.15 4.83 6.64
CA VAL A 24 0.09 4.85 7.67
C VAL A 24 -1.03 3.85 7.34
N THR A 25 -1.46 3.80 6.07
CA THR A 25 -2.47 2.83 5.62
C THR A 25 -1.99 1.39 5.77
N LEU A 26 -0.73 1.11 5.45
CA LEU A 26 -0.12 -0.20 5.67
C LEU A 26 -0.11 -0.58 7.15
N ALA A 27 0.29 0.34 8.03
CA ALA A 27 0.30 0.10 9.48
C ALA A 27 -1.10 -0.28 10.00
N GLY A 28 -2.15 0.48 9.63
CA GLY A 28 -3.52 0.14 10.02
C GLY A 28 -4.02 -1.19 9.47
N THR A 29 -3.54 -1.60 8.30
CA THR A 29 -3.86 -2.92 7.71
C THR A 29 -3.20 -4.05 8.51
N LEU A 30 -1.96 -3.84 9.00
CA LEU A 30 -1.28 -4.79 9.87
C LEU A 30 -1.93 -4.91 11.25
N ASP A 31 -2.35 -3.78 11.85
CA ASP A 31 -3.09 -3.78 13.12
C ASP A 31 -4.40 -4.59 13.01
N ALA A 32 -5.10 -4.48 11.86
CA ALA A 32 -6.30 -5.27 11.61
C ALA A 32 -6.01 -6.78 11.54
N ILE A 33 -4.89 -7.20 10.94
CA ILE A 33 -4.45 -8.61 10.92
C ILE A 33 -4.15 -9.08 12.33
N GLU A 34 -3.43 -8.27 13.12
CA GLU A 34 -3.09 -8.60 14.49
C GLU A 34 -4.35 -8.82 15.34
N LEU A 35 -5.35 -7.93 15.24
CA LEU A 35 -6.64 -8.10 15.93
C LEU A 35 -7.37 -9.38 15.50
N MET A 36 -7.42 -9.68 14.20
CA MET A 36 -8.04 -10.91 13.68
C MET A 36 -7.33 -12.18 14.21
N LEU A 37 -6.00 -12.17 14.27
CA LEU A 37 -5.20 -13.28 14.78
C LEU A 37 -5.32 -13.45 16.30
N MET A 38 -5.40 -12.34 17.05
CA MET A 38 -5.67 -12.38 18.49
C MET A 38 -7.06 -12.95 18.80
N GLU A 39 -8.07 -12.62 17.99
CA GLU A 39 -9.42 -13.19 18.11
C GLU A 39 -9.48 -14.66 17.68
N GLU A 40 -8.63 -15.13 16.75
CA GLU A 40 -8.52 -16.56 16.39
C GLU A 40 -7.94 -17.46 17.50
N GLY A 41 -7.45 -16.90 18.61
CA GLY A 41 -7.03 -17.63 19.81
C GLY A 41 -8.09 -18.57 20.42
N ALA A 42 -9.33 -18.58 19.89
CA ALA A 42 -10.44 -19.45 20.27
C ALA A 42 -10.78 -20.57 19.24
N GLY A 43 -9.88 -20.87 18.30
CA GLY A 43 -9.92 -22.14 17.56
C GLY A 43 -11.01 -22.28 16.49
N HIS A 44 -11.48 -21.17 15.92
CA HIS A 44 -12.43 -21.20 14.80
C HIS A 44 -11.83 -20.49 13.59
N SER A 45 -11.73 -21.22 12.48
CA SER A 45 -11.26 -20.81 11.15
C SER A 45 -12.12 -19.74 10.47
N GLN A 46 -12.86 -18.93 11.22
CA GLN A 46 -13.82 -17.96 10.68
C GLN A 46 -13.12 -16.79 10.00
N TRP A 47 -11.88 -16.51 10.41
CA TRP A 47 -11.11 -15.38 9.91
C TRP A 47 -10.10 -15.78 8.84
N SER A 48 -9.98 -17.06 8.45
CA SER A 48 -8.99 -17.47 7.45
C SER A 48 -9.14 -16.73 6.12
N ASN A 49 -10.37 -16.56 5.62
CA ASN A 49 -10.62 -15.83 4.38
C ASN A 49 -10.47 -14.30 4.55
N PRO A 50 -11.08 -13.67 5.57
CA PRO A 50 -10.84 -12.25 5.86
C PRO A 50 -9.37 -11.90 6.09
N ALA A 51 -8.64 -12.67 6.90
CA ALA A 51 -7.22 -12.46 7.17
C ALA A 51 -6.38 -12.58 5.89
N LEU A 52 -6.68 -13.54 5.00
CA LEU A 52 -6.03 -13.64 3.70
C LEU A 52 -6.29 -12.40 2.83
N SER A 53 -7.52 -11.86 2.82
CA SER A 53 -7.86 -10.63 2.11
C SER A 53 -7.12 -9.41 2.67
N VAL A 54 -7.02 -9.28 4.00
CA VAL A 54 -6.29 -8.17 4.62
C VAL A 54 -4.77 -8.31 4.41
N VAL A 55 -4.23 -9.53 4.43
CA VAL A 55 -2.83 -9.80 4.06
C VAL A 55 -2.55 -9.42 2.60
N HIS A 56 -3.49 -9.70 1.69
CA HIS A 56 -3.37 -9.28 0.30
C HIS A 56 -3.32 -7.75 0.17
N MET A 57 -4.21 -7.03 0.87
CA MET A 57 -4.19 -5.56 0.91
C MET A 57 -2.87 -5.02 1.50
N ALA A 58 -2.38 -5.61 2.58
CA ALA A 58 -1.10 -5.22 3.19
C ALA A 58 0.06 -5.37 2.19
N ARG A 59 0.09 -6.47 1.42
CA ARG A 59 1.09 -6.65 0.37
C ARG A 59 0.99 -5.61 -0.74
N GLN A 60 -0.24 -5.27 -1.16
CA GLN A 60 -0.44 -4.25 -2.18
C GLN A 60 0.05 -2.88 -1.71
N HIS A 61 -0.31 -2.46 -0.48
CA HIS A 61 0.14 -1.18 0.06
C HIS A 61 1.65 -1.13 0.33
N ALA A 62 2.25 -2.25 0.73
CA ALA A 62 3.71 -2.34 0.87
C ALA A 62 4.42 -2.18 -0.49
N GLN A 63 3.87 -2.78 -1.56
CA GLN A 63 4.41 -2.61 -2.90
C GLN A 63 4.22 -1.18 -3.41
N GLU A 64 3.04 -0.59 -3.25
CA GLU A 64 2.78 0.80 -3.62
C GLU A 64 3.70 1.76 -2.88
N LEU A 65 3.96 1.52 -1.59
CA LEU A 65 4.91 2.29 -0.80
C LEU A 65 6.35 2.14 -1.32
N ALA A 66 6.78 0.92 -1.62
CA ALA A 66 8.11 0.65 -2.17
C ALA A 66 8.30 1.36 -3.52
N ASP A 67 7.34 1.18 -4.44
CA ASP A 67 7.35 1.81 -5.76
C ASP A 67 7.34 3.35 -5.65
N ASN A 68 6.59 3.89 -4.68
CA ASN A 68 6.56 5.33 -4.45
C ASN A 68 7.87 5.84 -3.87
N LEU A 69 8.48 5.13 -2.92
CA LEU A 69 9.78 5.49 -2.32
C LEU A 69 10.92 5.42 -3.34
N ASP A 70 10.95 4.38 -4.18
CA ASP A 70 11.92 4.25 -5.28
C ASP A 70 11.81 5.42 -6.28
N ARG A 71 10.61 6.00 -6.42
CA ARG A 71 10.35 7.16 -7.28
C ARG A 71 10.55 8.51 -6.58
N VAL A 72 10.59 8.56 -5.24
CA VAL A 72 10.82 9.80 -4.46
C VAL A 72 12.25 10.33 -4.61
N SER A 73 13.15 9.59 -5.26
CA SER A 73 14.51 10.03 -5.56
C SER A 73 14.94 9.58 -6.96
N SER A 74 14.73 10.45 -7.94
CA SER A 74 15.54 10.53 -9.17
C SER A 74 15.71 11.99 -9.55
#